data_AF-A0AAU1G0X6-F1
#
_entry.id   AF-A0AAU1G0X6-F1
#
_cell.length_a   1.000
_cell.length_b   1.000
_cell.length_c   1.000
_cell.angle_alpha   90.00
_cell.angle_beta   90.00
_cell.angle_gamma   90.00
#
_symmetry.space_group_name_H-M   'P 1'
#
loop_
_entity.id
_entity.type
_entity.pdbx_description
1 polymer ?
#
loop_
_entity_poly.entity_id
_entity_poly.type
_entity_poly.pdbx_seq_one_letter_code
_entity_poly.pdbx_strand_id
1 'polypeptide(L)'
;MGSASADGEPGGQGVPLSGAVSLQRLKTVPAATALIDPEGRVQEWSEAAEALTGYRDAEIIGRDAALLGDATGFRGKGFVRAVLRSAGSVRTDWLRLRDGTCRSVSWQPVAVPLSGGTGVLAIAAKSPTPSR
;
A
#
# COMPACT_ATOMS: atom_id res chain seq x y z
N MET A 1 34.47 -45.22 28.32
CA MET A 1 35.20 -44.85 27.09
C MET A 1 34.21 -44.14 26.18
N GLY A 2 34.26 -42.81 26.16
CA GLY A 2 33.55 -42.00 25.17
C GLY A 2 34.50 -41.71 24.02
N SER A 3 34.15 -42.15 22.82
CA SER A 3 34.95 -41.94 21.61
C SER A 3 34.84 -40.49 21.12
N ALA A 4 35.95 -40.05 20.54
CA ALA A 4 36.30 -38.68 20.17
C ALA A 4 35.78 -38.22 18.80
N SER A 5 35.69 -36.88 18.69
CA SER A 5 36.11 -35.98 17.59
C SER A 5 35.56 -36.10 16.16
N ALA A 6 35.02 -34.97 15.68
CA ALA A 6 35.42 -34.24 14.47
C ALA A 6 34.71 -32.85 14.53
N ASP A 7 35.41 -31.73 14.73
CA ASP A 7 36.18 -30.93 13.77
C ASP A 7 35.31 -30.26 12.67
N GLY A 8 35.36 -28.92 12.62
CA GLY A 8 34.72 -28.12 11.56
C GLY A 8 34.29 -26.69 11.96
N GLU A 9 35.24 -25.78 12.16
CA GLU A 9 35.05 -24.33 11.93
C GLU A 9 35.27 -24.03 10.42
N PRO A 10 35.04 -22.81 9.87
CA PRO A 10 33.95 -21.85 10.05
C PRO A 10 33.34 -21.44 8.68
N GLY A 11 32.02 -21.41 8.56
CA GLY A 11 31.32 -21.10 7.30
C GLY A 11 30.75 -19.69 7.25
N GLY A 12 31.55 -18.71 6.81
CA GLY A 12 31.03 -17.41 6.40
C GLY A 12 30.14 -17.56 5.16
N GLN A 13 28.86 -17.21 5.28
CA GLN A 13 28.06 -16.77 4.14
C GLN A 13 27.30 -15.51 4.54
N GLY A 14 27.75 -14.39 3.97
CA GLY A 14 27.00 -13.14 3.98
C GLY A 14 25.63 -13.40 3.37
N VAL A 15 24.59 -12.95 4.05
CA VAL A 15 23.25 -12.87 3.50
C VAL A 15 23.20 -11.71 2.51
N PRO A 16 23.04 -11.93 1.19
CA PRO A 16 22.63 -10.85 0.31
C PRO A 16 21.14 -10.61 0.56
N LEU A 17 20.79 -9.71 1.48
CA LEU A 17 19.46 -9.11 1.53
C LEU A 17 19.32 -8.07 0.41
N SER A 18 19.60 -8.48 -0.83
CA SER A 18 19.16 -7.78 -2.04
C SER A 18 17.77 -8.31 -2.40
N GLY A 19 16.85 -8.14 -1.45
CA GLY A 19 15.43 -8.42 -1.63
C GLY A 19 14.78 -7.23 -2.31
N ALA A 20 15.15 -6.95 -3.57
CA ALA A 20 14.29 -6.17 -4.42
C ALA A 20 12.98 -6.96 -4.52
N VAL A 21 11.96 -6.52 -3.78
CA VAL A 21 10.61 -7.04 -3.93
C VAL A 21 10.23 -6.80 -5.38
N SER A 22 10.29 -7.85 -6.19
CA SER A 22 9.87 -7.78 -7.59
C SER A 22 8.41 -7.37 -7.64
N LEU A 23 8.15 -6.10 -7.95
CA LEU A 23 6.81 -5.50 -8.08
C LEU A 23 6.00 -6.08 -9.26
N GLN A 24 6.53 -7.07 -9.98
CA GLN A 24 5.89 -7.70 -11.11
C GLN A 24 4.75 -8.67 -10.75
N ARG A 25 4.33 -8.73 -9.48
CA ARG A 25 3.25 -9.61 -8.99
C ARG A 25 1.92 -8.88 -8.72
N LEU A 26 1.65 -7.76 -9.40
CA LEU A 26 0.39 -7.01 -9.23
C LEU A 26 -0.58 -7.10 -10.43
N LYS A 27 -0.33 -7.98 -11.41
CA LYS A 27 -1.22 -8.13 -12.57
C LYS A 27 -2.48 -8.98 -12.36
N THR A 28 -2.74 -9.48 -11.15
CA THR A 28 -3.87 -10.41 -10.92
C THR A 28 -4.51 -10.29 -9.55
N VAL A 29 -4.67 -9.06 -9.04
CA VAL A 29 -5.61 -8.82 -7.93
C VAL A 29 -6.76 -7.98 -8.49
N PRO A 30 -8.02 -8.45 -8.48
CA PRO A 30 -9.19 -7.66 -8.91
C PRO A 30 -9.51 -6.48 -7.97
N ALA A 31 -8.62 -6.19 -7.01
CA ALA A 31 -8.75 -5.10 -6.06
C ALA A 31 -8.14 -3.82 -6.63
N ALA A 32 -8.79 -2.69 -6.36
CA ALA A 32 -8.22 -1.38 -6.63
C ALA A 32 -6.96 -1.19 -5.80
N THR A 33 -5.87 -0.77 -6.42
CA THR A 33 -4.59 -0.58 -5.74
C THR A 33 -3.96 0.76 -6.08
N ALA A 34 -3.29 1.34 -5.09
CA ALA A 34 -2.56 2.59 -5.23
C ALA A 34 -1.27 2.53 -4.42
N LEU A 35 -0.14 2.94 -5.01
CA LEU A 35 1.11 3.14 -4.28
C LEU A 35 1.26 4.61 -3.93
N ILE A 36 1.52 4.90 -2.65
CA ILE A 36 1.68 6.25 -2.11
C ILE A 36 3.09 6.37 -1.54
N ASP A 37 3.84 7.37 -1.98
CA ASP A 37 5.19 7.65 -1.48
C ASP A 37 5.19 8.20 -0.05
N PRO A 38 6.35 8.29 0.63
CA PRO A 38 6.45 8.83 1.99
C PRO A 38 6.01 10.29 2.09
N GLU A 39 6.08 11.03 0.98
CA GLU A 39 5.61 12.41 0.84
C GLU A 39 4.09 12.52 0.68
N GLY A 40 3.37 11.40 0.59
CA GLY A 40 1.92 11.31 0.47
C GLY A 40 1.39 11.50 -0.95
N ARG A 41 2.25 11.38 -1.97
CA ARG A 41 1.85 11.46 -3.38
C ARG A 41 1.63 10.08 -3.97
N VAL A 42 0.65 9.97 -4.86
CA VAL A 42 0.39 8.72 -5.59
C VAL A 42 1.47 8.49 -6.64
N GLN A 43 2.12 7.32 -6.62
CA GLN A 43 3.11 6.91 -7.61
C GLN A 43 2.61 5.85 -8.58
N GLU A 44 1.71 4.97 -8.12
CA GLU A 44 1.08 3.97 -8.97
C GLU A 44 -0.42 3.94 -8.73
N TRP A 45 -1.15 3.61 -9.78
CA TRP A 45 -2.59 3.57 -9.80
C TRP A 45 -3.04 2.45 -10.73
N SER A 46 -3.84 1.51 -10.24
CA SER A 46 -4.31 0.38 -11.07
C SER A 46 -5.62 0.70 -11.80
N GLU A 47 -5.86 -0.01 -12.91
CA GLU A 47 -7.12 0.10 -13.68
C GLU A 47 -8.37 -0.14 -12.80
N ALA A 48 -8.28 -1.06 -11.84
CA ALA A 48 -9.35 -1.30 -10.88
C ALA A 48 -9.58 -0.09 -9.95
N ALA A 49 -8.54 0.67 -9.62
CA ALA A 49 -8.66 1.92 -8.87
C ALA A 49 -9.28 3.03 -9.73
N GLU A 50 -8.97 3.08 -11.03
CA GLU A 50 -9.67 3.97 -11.97
C GLU A 50 -11.16 3.66 -12.01
N ALA A 51 -11.52 2.38 -12.17
CA ALA A 51 -12.92 1.95 -12.19
C ALA A 51 -13.65 2.21 -10.86
N LEU A 52 -12.94 2.10 -9.73
CA LEU A 52 -13.52 2.32 -8.41
C LEU A 52 -13.77 3.81 -8.12
N THR A 53 -12.83 4.68 -8.52
CA THR A 53 -12.78 6.10 -8.12
C THR A 53 -13.20 7.08 -9.21
N GLY A 54 -13.14 6.68 -10.47
CA GLY A 54 -13.33 7.52 -11.64
C GLY A 54 -12.12 8.40 -12.01
N TYR A 55 -11.02 8.38 -11.25
CA TYR A 55 -9.78 9.08 -11.60
C TYR A 55 -8.90 8.22 -12.50
N ARG A 56 -8.42 8.79 -13.61
CA ARG A 56 -7.37 8.15 -14.42
C ARG A 56 -6.02 8.28 -13.74
N ASP A 57 -5.12 7.34 -14.02
CA ASP A 57 -3.72 7.41 -13.63
C ASP A 57 -3.09 8.80 -13.90
N ALA A 58 -3.24 9.32 -15.12
CA ALA A 58 -2.67 10.60 -15.54
C ALA A 58 -3.20 11.81 -14.74
N GLU A 59 -4.37 11.70 -14.10
CA GLU A 59 -4.95 12.75 -13.26
C GLU A 59 -4.47 12.67 -11.81
N ILE A 60 -4.18 11.46 -11.32
CA ILE A 60 -3.92 11.16 -9.90
C ILE A 60 -2.43 11.00 -9.57
N ILE A 61 -1.61 10.49 -10.51
CA ILE A 61 -0.18 10.32 -10.29
C ILE A 61 0.46 11.68 -9.96
N GLY A 62 1.28 11.70 -8.91
CA GLY A 62 1.93 12.89 -8.36
C GLY A 62 1.03 13.77 -7.48
N ARG A 63 -0.28 13.49 -7.39
CA ARG A 63 -1.21 14.20 -6.51
C ARG A 63 -1.21 13.64 -5.09
N ASP A 64 -1.64 14.46 -4.15
CA ASP A 64 -1.77 14.10 -2.74
C ASP A 64 -2.93 13.10 -2.55
N ALA A 65 -2.63 11.91 -2.00
CA ALA A 65 -3.62 10.85 -1.82
C ALA A 65 -4.79 11.24 -0.89
N ALA A 66 -4.61 12.26 -0.04
CA ALA A 66 -5.69 12.78 0.82
C ALA A 66 -6.85 13.40 0.04
N LEU A 67 -6.71 13.64 -1.28
CA LEU A 67 -7.82 14.09 -2.12
C LEU A 67 -8.95 13.06 -2.23
N LEU A 68 -8.62 11.77 -2.06
CA LEU A 68 -9.57 10.66 -2.15
C LEU A 68 -10.33 10.46 -0.83
N GLY A 69 -9.79 10.91 0.30
CA GLY A 69 -10.44 10.80 1.60
C GLY A 69 -11.34 12.01 1.91
N ASP A 70 -12.37 11.79 2.71
CA ASP A 70 -13.17 12.86 3.31
C ASP A 70 -12.38 13.66 4.39
N ALA A 71 -11.22 13.14 4.81
CA ALA A 71 -10.47 13.60 5.97
C ALA A 71 -9.77 14.96 5.76
N THR A 72 -10.46 15.98 6.25
CA THR A 72 -10.09 17.39 6.44
C THR A 72 -8.93 17.66 7.42
N GLY A 73 -7.92 16.78 7.55
CA GLY A 73 -6.89 16.95 8.59
C GLY A 73 -5.43 16.76 8.16
N PHE A 74 -5.11 15.65 7.51
CA PHE A 74 -3.72 15.26 7.26
C PHE A 74 -3.43 15.20 5.76
N ARG A 75 -2.30 15.77 5.36
CA ARG A 75 -1.79 15.76 3.98
C ARG A 75 -0.33 15.34 3.97
N GLY A 76 0.14 14.94 2.80
CA GLY A 76 1.51 14.52 2.57
C GLY A 76 2.05 13.52 3.62
N LYS A 77 3.23 13.81 4.20
CA LYS A 77 3.87 12.97 5.23
C LYS A 77 2.99 12.70 6.45
N GLY A 78 2.16 13.68 6.84
CA GLY A 78 1.24 13.53 7.97
C GLY A 78 0.15 12.50 7.70
N PHE A 79 -0.36 12.48 6.46
CA PHE A 79 -1.31 11.48 5.99
C PHE A 79 -0.68 10.08 6.01
N VAL A 80 0.50 9.93 5.40
CA VAL A 80 1.22 8.65 5.35
C VAL A 80 1.46 8.11 6.76
N ARG A 81 1.97 8.95 7.68
CA ARG A 81 2.18 8.54 9.08
C ARG A 81 0.88 8.15 9.77
N ALA A 82 -0.24 8.81 9.47
CA ALA A 82 -1.53 8.46 10.02
C ALA A 82 -2.04 7.10 9.51
N VAL A 83 -1.90 6.85 8.22
CA VAL A 83 -2.30 5.60 7.58
C VAL A 83 -1.43 4.43 8.02
N LEU A 84 -0.12 4.64 8.16
CA LEU A 84 0.83 3.64 8.62
C LEU A 84 0.56 3.16 10.05
N ARG A 85 -0.04 3.98 10.93
CA ARG A 85 -0.46 3.54 12.26
C ARG A 85 -1.53 2.43 12.21
N SER A 86 -2.29 2.36 11.11
CA SER A 86 -3.28 1.32 10.85
C SER A 86 -2.80 0.27 9.84
N ALA A 87 -1.52 0.27 9.47
CA ALA A 87 -0.99 -0.70 8.51
C ALA A 87 -1.25 -2.13 8.95
N GLY A 88 -1.70 -2.97 8.01
CA GLY A 88 -2.04 -4.37 8.26
C GLY A 88 -3.49 -4.60 8.72
N SER A 89 -4.26 -3.57 9.04
CA SER A 89 -5.68 -3.70 9.40
C SER A 89 -6.60 -3.24 8.27
N VAL A 90 -7.65 -4.03 7.98
CA VAL A 90 -8.71 -3.62 7.04
C VAL A 90 -9.55 -2.54 7.70
N ARG A 91 -9.87 -1.49 6.94
CA ARG A 91 -10.77 -0.42 7.36
C ARG A 91 -11.86 -0.19 6.33
N THR A 92 -12.93 0.44 6.75
CA THR A 92 -13.99 0.92 5.86
C THR A 92 -14.10 2.43 6.01
N ASP A 93 -13.89 3.13 4.90
CA ASP A 93 -13.91 4.59 4.87
C ASP A 93 -14.73 5.06 3.66
N TRP A 94 -15.15 6.33 3.71
CA TRP A 94 -15.80 6.99 2.58
C TRP A 94 -14.74 7.61 1.66
N LEU A 95 -14.72 7.14 0.42
CA LEU A 95 -13.87 7.64 -0.64
C LEU A 95 -14.65 8.65 -1.48
N ARG A 96 -14.08 9.84 -1.70
CA ARG A 96 -14.64 10.83 -2.61
C ARG A 96 -14.18 10.57 -4.03
N LEU A 97 -15.12 10.30 -4.92
CA LEU A 97 -14.89 9.99 -6.32
C LEU A 97 -14.75 11.27 -7.15
N ARG A 98 -14.27 11.11 -8.39
CA ARG A 98 -14.07 12.24 -9.33
C ARG A 98 -15.36 13.01 -9.64
N ASP A 99 -16.49 12.31 -9.70
CA ASP A 99 -17.80 12.90 -9.96
C ASP A 99 -18.39 13.66 -8.76
N GLY A 100 -17.68 13.68 -7.63
CA GLY A 100 -18.11 14.33 -6.39
C GLY A 100 -18.94 13.43 -5.46
N THR A 101 -19.29 12.20 -5.88
CA THR A 101 -19.99 11.25 -5.01
C THR A 101 -19.05 10.65 -3.96
N CYS A 102 -19.61 10.23 -2.82
CA CYS A 102 -18.88 9.48 -1.81
C CYS A 102 -19.29 8.01 -1.87
N ARG A 103 -18.30 7.11 -1.88
CA ARG A 103 -18.51 5.66 -1.90
C ARG A 103 -17.80 5.01 -0.72
N SER A 104 -18.51 4.14 -0.02
CA SER A 104 -17.90 3.31 1.03
C SER A 104 -17.00 2.24 0.39
N VAL A 105 -15.75 2.19 0.83
CA VAL A 105 -14.76 1.22 0.36
C VAL A 105 -14.09 0.56 1.55
N SER A 106 -13.86 -0.74 1.42
CA SER A 106 -13.07 -1.50 2.37
C SER A 106 -11.65 -1.54 1.83
N TRP A 107 -10.69 -1.07 2.60
CA TRP A 107 -9.32 -0.98 2.16
C TRP A 107 -8.33 -1.29 3.28
N GLN A 108 -7.16 -1.76 2.89
CA GLN A 108 -6.07 -2.12 3.79
C GLN A 108 -4.81 -1.35 3.37
N PRO A 109 -4.23 -0.55 4.26
CA PRO A 109 -2.90 -0.01 4.06
C PRO A 109 -1.84 -1.05 4.39
N VAL A 110 -0.89 -1.21 3.49
CA VAL A 110 0.30 -2.05 3.69
C VAL A 110 1.53 -1.14 3.64
N ALA A 111 2.36 -1.19 4.69
CA ALA A 111 3.62 -0.46 4.71
C ALA A 111 4.60 -1.09 3.71
N VAL A 112 5.19 -0.28 2.84
CA VAL A 112 6.15 -0.74 1.83
C VAL A 112 7.43 0.09 1.88
N PRO A 113 8.62 -0.54 1.88
CA PRO A 113 9.88 0.19 1.81
C PRO A 113 10.09 0.74 0.39
N LEU A 114 10.38 2.03 0.28
CA LEU A 114 10.71 2.74 -0.96
C LEU A 114 12.06 3.44 -0.79
N SER A 115 12.70 3.83 -1.90
CA SER A 115 14.03 4.45 -1.89
C SER A 115 14.14 5.74 -1.05
N GLY A 116 13.02 6.39 -0.73
CA GLY A 116 12.93 7.62 0.07
C GLY A 116 12.33 7.45 1.48
N GLY A 117 12.00 6.23 1.91
CA GLY A 117 11.35 5.96 3.20
C GLY A 117 10.23 4.93 3.11
N THR A 118 9.34 4.92 4.09
CA THR A 118 8.20 3.99 4.11
C THR A 118 6.98 4.63 3.42
N GLY A 119 6.56 4.04 2.31
CA GLY A 119 5.32 4.38 1.63
C GLY A 119 4.17 3.48 2.06
N VAL A 120 3.03 3.64 1.39
CA VAL A 120 1.81 2.85 1.61
C VAL A 120 1.33 2.27 0.29
N LEU A 121 1.17 0.95 0.25
CA LEU A 121 0.35 0.29 -0.75
C LEU A 121 -1.08 0.18 -0.20
N ALA A 122 -2.01 0.93 -0.80
CA ALA A 122 -3.43 0.84 -0.49
C ALA A 122 -4.06 -0.23 -1.37
N ILE A 123 -4.76 -1.18 -0.75
CA ILE A 123 -5.52 -2.23 -1.45
C ILE A 123 -6.98 -2.05 -1.05
N ALA A 124 -7.84 -1.72 -2.01
CA ALA A 124 -9.22 -1.36 -1.80
C ALA A 124 -10.17 -2.21 -2.63
N ALA A 125 -11.35 -2.45 -2.08
CA ALA A 125 -12.47 -3.06 -2.77
C ALA A 125 -13.75 -2.30 -2.41
N LYS A 126 -14.74 -2.35 -3.30
CA LYS A 126 -16.08 -1.84 -3.00
C LYS A 126 -16.61 -2.62 -1.79
N SER A 127 -17.01 -1.93 -0.74
CA SER A 127 -17.66 -2.59 0.40
C SER A 127 -18.98 -3.19 -0.09
N PRO A 128 -19.29 -4.46 0.26
CA PRO A 128 -20.62 -5.00 0.00
C PRO A 128 -21.63 -4.08 0.71
N THR A 129 -22.66 -3.64 -0.02
CA THR A 129 -23.78 -2.91 0.58
C THR A 129 -24.33 -3.81 1.69
N PRO A 130 -24.47 -3.34 2.94
CA PRO A 130 -25.12 -4.16 3.95
C PRO A 130 -26.54 -4.46 3.45
N SER A 131 -26.80 -5.72 3.11
CA SER A 131 -28.15 -6.20 2.81
C SER A 131 -28.97 -6.06 4.08
N ARG A 132 -30.05 -5.29 4.01
CA ARG A 132 -31.01 -5.06 5.10
C ARG A 132 -31.72 -6.34 5.50
#